data_AF-S8DEU0-F1
#
_entry.id   AF-S8DEU0-F1
#
_cell.length_a   1.000
_cell.length_b   1.000
_cell.length_c   1.000
_cell.angle_alpha   90.00
_cell.angle_beta   90.00
_cell.angle_gamma   90.00
#
_symmetry.space_group_name_H-M   'P 1'
#
loop_
_entity.id
_entity.type
_entity.pdbx_description
1 polymer ?
#
loop_
_entity_poly.entity_id
_entity_poly.type
_entity_poly.pdbx_seq_one_letter_code
_entity_poly.pdbx_strand_id
1 'polypeptide(L)'
;VGKCVEVGLPELVLLILFSQYLPSLLYRGKYIFNRFSVVITVVIVWIYAHLLTVGGVYDGKPLKTQLSCRTDRAGLIGAAPWIRVPYPFQWGAPSFDAGESFAMMMAAFVALVESTGALIGASRYASATPLPPSILSRGIGWQ
;
A
#
# COMPACT_ATOMS: atom_id res chain seq x y z
N VAL A 1 -16.08 3.83 0.07
CA VAL A 1 -15.21 4.76 -0.66
C VAL A 1 -14.14 3.93 -1.35
N GLY A 2 -13.87 4.13 -2.65
CA GLY A 2 -12.79 3.40 -3.35
C GLY A 2 -13.13 2.04 -3.99
N LYS A 3 -14.39 1.80 -4.41
CA LYS A 3 -14.78 0.58 -5.16
C LYS A 3 -14.83 0.80 -6.68
N CYS A 4 -14.00 1.69 -7.22
CA CYS A 4 -14.01 1.95 -8.65
C CYS A 4 -13.18 0.90 -9.40
N VAL A 5 -13.85 -0.09 -9.98
CA VAL A 5 -13.18 -1.14 -10.78
C VAL A 5 -12.46 -0.55 -12.01
N GLU A 6 -12.98 0.54 -12.57
CA GLU A 6 -12.44 1.19 -13.76
C GLU A 6 -11.08 1.85 -13.52
N VAL A 7 -10.74 2.20 -12.28
CA VAL A 7 -9.41 2.76 -11.92
C VAL A 7 -8.52 1.68 -11.30
N GLY A 8 -9.08 0.82 -10.44
CA GLY A 8 -8.32 -0.23 -9.77
C GLY A 8 -7.84 -1.35 -10.69
N LEU A 9 -8.62 -1.72 -11.72
CA LEU A 9 -8.19 -2.76 -12.66
C LEU A 9 -6.99 -2.30 -13.52
N PRO A 10 -7.00 -1.09 -14.13
CA PRO A 10 -5.82 -0.56 -14.78
C PRO A 10 -4.61 -0.42 -13.86
N GLU A 11 -4.81 -0.05 -12.59
CA GLU A 11 -3.71 0.02 -11.62
C GLU A 11 -3.01 -1.32 -11.45
N LEU A 12 -3.77 -2.40 -11.23
CA LEU A 12 -3.20 -3.74 -11.07
C LEU A 12 -2.50 -4.22 -12.34
N VAL A 13 -3.11 -3.99 -13.51
CA VAL A 13 -2.53 -4.38 -14.80
C VAL A 13 -1.23 -3.61 -15.06
N LEU A 14 -1.22 -2.30 -14.83
CA LEU A 14 -0.03 -1.46 -14.98
C LEU A 14 1.06 -1.86 -14.00
N LEU A 15 0.72 -2.15 -12.73
CA LEU A 15 1.68 -2.60 -11.73
C LEU A 15 2.37 -3.89 -12.19
N ILE A 16 1.62 -4.88 -12.66
CA ILE A 16 2.19 -6.14 -13.16
C ILE A 16 3.10 -5.88 -14.37
N LEU A 17 2.65 -5.03 -15.30
CA LEU A 17 3.41 -4.73 -16.52
C LEU A 17 4.72 -3.97 -16.21
N PHE A 18 4.68 -2.95 -15.35
CA PHE A 18 5.85 -2.18 -14.94
C PHE A 18 6.78 -2.93 -14.00
N SER A 19 6.25 -3.78 -13.12
CA SER A 19 7.06 -4.53 -12.15
C SER A 19 7.68 -5.79 -12.75
N GLN A 20 6.96 -6.53 -13.60
CA GLN A 20 7.40 -7.85 -14.05
C GLN A 20 7.89 -7.86 -15.51
N TYR A 21 7.23 -7.10 -16.41
CA TYR A 21 7.49 -7.20 -17.85
C TYR A 21 8.53 -6.18 -18.34
N LEU A 22 8.39 -4.91 -17.97
CA LEU A 22 9.28 -3.82 -18.39
C LEU A 22 10.77 -4.02 -17.99
N PRO A 23 11.10 -4.48 -16.78
CA PRO A 23 12.50 -4.75 -16.39
C PRO A 23 13.13 -5.93 -17.16
N SER A 24 12.31 -6.81 -17.73
CA SER A 24 12.73 -7.92 -18.59
C SER A 24 13.04 -7.45 -20.01
N LEU A 25 12.23 -6.53 -20.54
CA LEU A 25 12.36 -6.02 -21.92
C LEU A 25 13.41 -4.90 -22.07
N LEU A 26 13.53 -4.00 -21.07
CA LEU A 26 14.40 -2.82 -21.14
C LEU A 26 15.63 -2.96 -20.23
N TYR A 27 16.72 -3.51 -20.77
CA TYR A 27 18.00 -3.70 -20.05
C TYR A 27 18.55 -2.38 -19.46
N ARG A 28 18.41 -1.26 -20.19
CA ARG A 28 18.99 0.05 -19.83
C ARG A 28 18.28 0.76 -18.67
N GLY A 29 17.00 0.45 -18.42
CA GLY A 29 16.18 1.05 -17.36
C GLY A 29 15.92 0.14 -16.16
N LYS A 30 16.47 -1.09 -16.17
CA LYS A 30 16.13 -2.16 -15.23
C LYS A 30 16.23 -1.74 -13.76
N TYR A 31 17.26 -0.99 -13.38
CA TYR A 31 17.46 -0.55 -11.99
C TYR A 31 16.38 0.43 -11.50
N ILE A 32 15.92 1.34 -12.38
CA ILE A 32 14.92 2.35 -12.04
C ILE A 32 13.55 1.70 -11.93
N PHE A 33 13.16 0.92 -12.95
CA PHE A 33 11.87 0.24 -12.95
C PHE A 33 11.74 -0.77 -11.81
N ASN A 34 12.80 -1.54 -11.50
CA ASN A 34 12.71 -2.55 -10.44
C ASN A 34 12.60 -1.95 -9.02
N ARG A 35 13.10 -0.72 -8.80
CA ARG A 35 13.00 -0.05 -7.49
C ARG A 35 11.79 0.87 -7.35
N PHE A 36 11.42 1.58 -8.42
CA PHE A 36 10.40 2.64 -8.38
C PHE A 36 9.11 2.29 -9.12
N SER A 37 8.92 1.04 -9.56
CA SER A 37 7.73 0.59 -10.32
C SER A 37 6.43 1.09 -9.68
N VAL A 38 6.23 0.82 -8.40
CA VAL A 38 4.99 1.16 -7.68
C VAL A 38 4.73 2.68 -7.67
N VAL A 39 5.76 3.49 -7.42
CA VAL A 39 5.60 4.96 -7.39
C VAL A 39 5.23 5.49 -8.77
N ILE A 40 5.92 5.00 -9.81
CA ILE A 40 5.66 5.39 -11.20
C ILE A 40 4.24 5.00 -11.61
N THR A 41 3.79 3.79 -11.27
CA THR A 41 2.45 3.31 -11.63
C THR A 41 1.36 4.10 -10.91
N VAL A 42 1.55 4.44 -9.64
CA VAL A 42 0.59 5.26 -8.88
C VAL A 42 0.43 6.64 -9.50
N VAL A 43 1.53 7.28 -9.92
CA VAL A 43 1.47 8.59 -10.60
C VAL A 43 0.71 8.49 -11.93
N ILE A 44 0.99 7.47 -12.74
CA ILE A 44 0.30 7.25 -14.03
C ILE A 44 -1.20 7.03 -13.83
N VAL A 45 -1.58 6.16 -12.89
CA VAL A 45 -2.98 5.86 -12.57
C VAL A 45 -3.70 7.10 -12.05
N TRP A 46 -3.03 7.92 -11.24
CA TRP A 46 -3.61 9.16 -10.74
C TRP A 46 -3.89 10.16 -11.87
N ILE A 47 -2.94 10.33 -12.80
CA ILE A 47 -3.13 11.16 -14.01
C ILE A 47 -4.30 10.62 -14.85
N TYR A 48 -4.36 9.31 -15.05
CA TYR A 48 -5.46 8.65 -15.75
C TYR A 48 -6.82 8.92 -15.10
N ALA A 49 -6.92 8.76 -13.78
CA ALA A 49 -8.15 9.04 -13.03
C ALA A 49 -8.55 10.53 -13.09
N HIS A 50 -7.57 11.43 -13.10
CA HIS A 50 -7.83 12.86 -13.27
C HIS A 50 -8.35 13.18 -14.67
N LEU A 51 -7.75 12.61 -15.72
CA LEU A 51 -8.22 12.78 -17.11
C LEU A 51 -9.64 12.24 -17.31
N LEU A 52 -9.98 11.09 -16.73
CA LEU A 52 -11.35 10.56 -16.78
C LEU A 52 -12.35 11.47 -16.04
N THR A 53 -11.90 12.13 -14.97
CA THR A 53 -12.72 13.08 -14.22
C THR A 53 -12.99 14.35 -15.04
N VAL A 54 -11.95 14.94 -15.64
CA VAL A 54 -12.06 16.15 -16.47
C VAL A 54 -12.78 15.86 -17.79
N GLY A 55 -12.61 14.67 -18.36
CA GLY A 55 -13.25 14.23 -19.59
C GLY A 55 -14.76 13.98 -19.49
N GLY A 56 -15.39 14.23 -18.34
CA GLY A 56 -16.85 14.15 -18.17
C GLY A 56 -17.45 12.75 -18.27
N VAL A 57 -16.63 11.70 -18.31
CA VAL A 57 -17.05 10.29 -18.44
C VAL A 57 -18.03 9.89 -17.33
N TYR A 58 -17.91 10.54 -16.18
CA TYR A 58 -18.71 10.27 -14.99
C TYR A 58 -19.94 11.15 -14.82
N ASP A 59 -20.17 12.20 -15.61
CA ASP A 59 -21.24 13.19 -15.36
C ASP A 59 -22.66 12.61 -15.50
N GLY A 60 -22.87 11.62 -16.38
CA GLY A 60 -24.16 10.94 -16.57
C GLY A 60 -24.32 9.62 -15.81
N LYS A 61 -23.36 9.25 -14.95
CA LYS A 61 -23.36 7.96 -14.24
C LYS A 61 -24.11 8.04 -12.89
N PRO A 62 -24.57 6.90 -12.32
CA PRO A 62 -25.22 6.87 -11.02
C PRO A 62 -24.39 7.53 -9.92
N LEU A 63 -25.05 8.17 -8.95
CA LEU A 63 -24.39 8.89 -7.84
C LEU A 63 -23.36 8.04 -7.08
N LYS A 64 -23.63 6.72 -6.92
CA LYS A 64 -22.69 5.78 -6.28
C LYS A 64 -21.37 5.66 -7.05
N THR A 65 -21.42 5.61 -8.38
CA THR A 65 -20.23 5.56 -9.24
C THR A 65 -19.51 6.90 -9.20
N GLN A 66 -20.24 8.01 -9.24
CA GLN A 66 -19.65 9.34 -9.16
C GLN A 66 -18.95 9.60 -7.82
N LEU A 67 -19.47 9.10 -6.70
CA LEU A 67 -18.82 9.23 -5.39
C LEU A 67 -17.59 8.33 -5.24
N SER A 68 -17.52 7.22 -5.98
CA SER A 68 -16.44 6.25 -5.84
C SER A 68 -15.32 6.38 -6.87
N CYS A 69 -15.61 6.88 -8.07
CA CYS A 69 -14.67 6.91 -9.20
C CYS A 69 -14.11 8.31 -9.50
N ARG A 70 -14.77 9.36 -8.99
CA ARG A 70 -14.43 10.74 -9.33
C ARG A 70 -13.44 11.32 -8.32
N THR A 71 -12.42 12.02 -8.81
CA THR A 71 -11.30 12.51 -7.98
C THR A 71 -11.60 13.79 -7.18
N ASP A 72 -12.57 14.59 -7.60
CA ASP A 72 -12.91 15.92 -7.04
C ASP A 72 -14.00 15.88 -5.95
N ARG A 73 -14.79 14.80 -5.86
CA ARG A 73 -16.05 14.79 -5.11
C ARG A 73 -15.93 14.40 -3.64
N ALA A 74 -14.75 13.98 -3.21
CA ALA A 74 -14.57 13.44 -1.88
C ALA A 74 -14.62 14.53 -0.79
N GLY A 75 -14.23 15.77 -1.10
CA GLY A 75 -14.24 16.89 -0.14
C GLY A 75 -13.30 16.69 1.06
N LEU A 76 -12.53 15.59 1.10
CA LEU A 76 -11.65 15.24 2.22
C LEU A 76 -10.61 16.33 2.50
N ILE A 77 -10.05 16.92 1.44
CA ILE A 77 -9.00 17.95 1.56
C ILE A 77 -9.55 19.23 2.19
N GLY A 78 -10.77 19.63 1.83
CA GLY A 78 -11.42 20.82 2.39
C GLY A 78 -11.98 20.60 3.80
N ALA A 79 -12.38 19.37 4.13
CA ALA A 79 -12.89 19.01 5.45
C ALA A 79 -11.78 18.68 6.47
N ALA A 80 -10.54 18.48 6.02
CA ALA A 80 -9.43 18.13 6.90
C ALA A 80 -8.89 19.36 7.64
N PRO A 81 -8.68 19.28 8.97
CA PRO A 81 -7.98 20.33 9.70
C PRO A 81 -6.50 20.37 9.29
N TRP A 82 -5.91 21.56 9.25
CA TRP A 82 -4.50 21.76 8.90
C TRP A 82 -3.53 21.06 9.86
N ILE A 83 -3.88 21.00 11.16
CA ILE A 83 -3.11 20.31 12.19
C ILE A 83 -4.08 19.45 13.01
N ARG A 84 -3.79 18.16 13.12
CA ARG A 84 -4.56 17.22 13.93
C ARG A 84 -3.61 16.48 14.87
N VAL A 85 -3.67 16.81 16.16
CA VAL A 85 -2.94 16.06 17.18
C VAL A 85 -3.79 14.85 17.58
N PRO A 86 -3.30 13.61 17.38
CA PRO A 86 -4.04 12.43 17.83
C PRO A 86 -4.06 12.38 19.36
N TYR A 87 -5.25 12.34 19.96
CA TYR A 87 -5.39 12.14 21.41
C TYR A 87 -5.41 10.63 21.74
N PRO A 88 -4.86 10.22 22.90
CA PRO A 88 -4.90 8.81 23.29
C PRO A 88 -6.36 8.33 23.36
N PHE A 89 -6.62 7.09 22.92
CA PHE A 89 -7.95 6.47 22.87
C PHE A 89 -8.96 7.13 21.90
N GLN A 90 -8.50 7.72 20.80
CA GLN A 90 -9.36 8.23 19.70
C GLN A 90 -10.39 7.23 19.16
N TRP A 91 -10.09 5.94 19.26
CA TRP A 91 -10.92 4.85 18.77
C TRP A 91 -11.61 4.07 19.89
N GLY A 92 -11.61 4.60 21.13
CA GLY A 92 -12.15 3.94 22.31
C GLY A 92 -11.09 3.31 23.21
N ALA A 93 -11.52 2.86 24.39
CA ALA A 93 -10.69 2.08 25.31
C ALA A 93 -10.48 0.65 24.76
N PRO A 94 -9.34 0.00 25.04
CA PRO A 94 -9.11 -1.37 24.60
C PRO A 94 -10.15 -2.32 25.21
N SER A 95 -10.92 -2.98 24.36
CA SER A 95 -11.84 -4.05 24.74
C SER A 95 -11.27 -5.41 24.34
N PHE A 96 -11.38 -6.40 25.21
CA PHE A 96 -10.94 -7.76 24.91
C PHE A 96 -12.14 -8.62 24.52
N ASP A 97 -12.30 -8.85 23.23
CA ASP A 97 -13.14 -9.91 22.69
C ASP A 97 -12.25 -11.10 22.29
N ALA A 98 -12.69 -12.32 22.60
CA ALA A 98 -11.91 -13.52 22.29
C ALA A 98 -11.66 -13.66 20.79
N GLY A 99 -12.67 -13.38 19.95
CA GLY A 99 -12.55 -13.51 18.49
C GLY A 99 -11.50 -12.56 17.90
N GLU A 100 -11.54 -11.29 18.30
CA GLU A 100 -10.58 -10.26 17.86
C GLU A 100 -9.17 -10.53 18.41
N SER A 101 -9.06 -11.06 19.63
CA SER A 101 -7.77 -11.42 20.24
C SER A 101 -7.07 -12.54 19.45
N PHE A 102 -7.80 -13.57 19.03
CA PHE A 102 -7.24 -14.62 18.18
C PHE A 102 -6.84 -14.08 16.80
N ALA A 103 -7.63 -13.19 16.20
CA ALA A 103 -7.28 -12.54 14.94
C ALA A 103 -5.97 -11.74 15.06
N MET A 104 -5.80 -10.97 16.13
CA MET A 104 -4.59 -10.21 16.39
C MET A 104 -3.37 -11.10 16.68
N MET A 105 -3.55 -12.23 17.37
CA MET A 105 -2.48 -13.20 17.60
C MET A 105 -1.99 -13.82 16.29
N MET A 106 -2.90 -14.14 15.36
CA MET A 106 -2.53 -14.63 14.03
C MET A 106 -1.83 -13.55 13.19
N ALA A 107 -2.31 -12.31 13.23
CA ALA A 107 -1.66 -11.18 12.56
C ALA A 107 -0.22 -10.96 13.08
N ALA A 108 -0.03 -11.04 14.40
CA ALA A 108 1.29 -10.98 15.01
C ALA A 108 2.18 -12.14 14.53
N PHE A 109 1.66 -13.37 14.49
CA PHE A 109 2.43 -14.52 13.99
C PHE A 109 2.87 -14.34 12.53
N VAL A 110 1.99 -13.86 11.64
CA VAL A 110 2.35 -13.54 10.25
C VAL A 110 3.45 -12.48 10.20
N ALA A 111 3.33 -11.42 11.01
CA ALA A 111 4.35 -10.38 11.09
C ALA A 111 5.71 -10.90 11.60
N LEU A 112 5.73 -11.86 12.54
CA LEU A 112 6.97 -12.50 13.00
C LEU A 112 7.63 -13.28 11.85
N VAL A 113 6.85 -14.07 11.10
CA VAL A 113 7.37 -14.82 9.93
C VAL A 113 7.90 -13.86 8.87
N GLU A 114 7.16 -12.80 8.55
CA GLU A 114 7.59 -11.79 7.58
C GLU A 114 8.89 -11.08 8.02
N SER A 115 8.98 -10.68 9.29
CA SER A 115 10.16 -10.03 9.86
C SER A 115 11.42 -10.91 9.75
N THR A 116 11.31 -12.21 10.04
CA THR A 116 12.45 -13.15 9.87
C THR A 116 12.95 -13.19 8.42
N GLY A 117 12.02 -13.29 7.46
CA GLY A 117 12.33 -13.33 6.04
C GLY A 117 12.93 -12.00 5.55
N ALA A 118 12.39 -10.88 6.02
CA ALA A 118 12.89 -9.54 5.69
C ALA A 118 14.32 -9.33 6.18
N LEU A 119 14.65 -9.75 7.42
CA LEU A 119 16.00 -9.65 7.97
C LEU A 119 17.02 -10.49 7.19
N ILE A 120 16.66 -11.72 6.84
CA ILE A 120 17.52 -12.61 6.02
C ILE A 120 17.68 -12.04 4.60
N GLY A 121 16.60 -11.54 3.99
CA GLY A 121 16.64 -10.90 2.67
C GLY A 121 17.52 -9.66 2.67
N ALA A 122 17.39 -8.81 3.69
CA ALA A 122 18.15 -7.59 3.86
C ALA A 122 19.65 -7.87 4.08
N SER A 123 20.01 -8.88 4.89
CA SER A 123 21.43 -9.23 5.09
C SER A 123 22.09 -9.72 3.80
N ARG A 124 21.38 -10.53 3.00
CA ARG A 124 21.86 -10.97 1.68
C ARG A 124 21.97 -9.82 0.69
N TYR A 125 21.01 -8.89 0.70
CA TYR A 125 21.05 -7.70 -0.16
C TYR A 125 22.22 -6.77 0.20
N ALA A 126 22.49 -6.61 1.49
CA ALA A 126 23.62 -5.85 2.01
C ALA A 126 24.96 -6.57 1.92
N SER A 127 24.98 -7.84 1.46
CA SER A 127 26.18 -8.71 1.49
C SER A 127 26.80 -8.82 2.89
N ALA A 128 25.96 -8.73 3.92
CA ALA A 128 26.35 -8.89 5.31
C ALA A 128 26.50 -10.38 5.68
N THR A 129 27.25 -10.66 6.75
CA THR A 129 27.38 -12.01 7.29
C THR A 129 26.03 -12.55 7.78
N PRO A 130 25.83 -13.89 7.81
CA PRO A 130 24.62 -14.49 8.37
C PRO A 130 24.30 -13.94 9.77
N LEU A 131 23.03 -13.58 10.01
CA LEU A 131 22.62 -12.99 11.29
C LEU A 131 22.71 -14.05 12.40
N PRO A 132 23.42 -13.77 13.51
CA PRO A 132 23.41 -14.67 14.65
C PRO A 132 22.02 -14.68 15.32
N PRO A 133 21.63 -15.80 15.98
CA PRO A 133 20.30 -15.94 16.60
C PRO A 133 19.98 -14.84 17.61
N SER A 134 20.98 -14.33 18.34
CA SER A 134 20.81 -13.26 19.33
C SER A 134 20.38 -11.92 18.73
N ILE A 135 20.81 -11.60 17.50
CA ILE A 135 20.41 -10.36 16.81
C ILE A 135 19.04 -10.53 16.18
N LEU A 136 18.74 -11.73 15.65
CA LEU A 136 17.44 -12.06 15.10
C LEU A 136 16.34 -11.99 16.18
N SER A 137 16.58 -12.61 17.34
CA SER A 137 15.66 -12.60 18.49
C SER A 137 15.35 -11.17 18.94
N ARG A 138 16.39 -10.33 19.10
CA ARG A 138 16.25 -8.92 19.46
C ARG A 138 15.45 -8.10 18.43
N GLY A 139 15.66 -8.34 17.14
CA GLY A 139 14.95 -7.63 16.08
C GLY A 139 13.46 -7.99 16.00
N ILE A 140 13.10 -9.21 16.41
CA ILE A 140 11.74 -9.72 16.41
C ILE A 140 10.99 -9.41 17.72
N GLY A 141 11.71 -8.96 18.76
CA GLY A 141 11.14 -8.77 20.09
C GLY A 141 10.92 -10.08 20.85
N TRP A 142 11.54 -11.16 20.39
CA TRP A 142 11.62 -12.43 21.10
C TRP A 142 12.83 -12.33 22.03
N GLN A 143 12.63 -12.06 23.32
CA GLN A 143 13.73 -12.15 24.30
C GLN A 143 13.87 -13.57 24.81
#